data_AF-A0A348ZIQ3-F1
#
_entry.id   AF-A0A348ZIQ3-F1
#
_cell.length_a   1.000
_cell.length_b   1.000
_cell.length_c   1.000
_cell.angle_alpha   90.00
_cell.angle_beta   90.00
_cell.angle_gamma   90.00
#
_symmetry.space_group_name_H-M   'P 1'
#
loop_
_entity.id
_entity.type
_entity.pdbx_description
1 polymer ?
#
loop_
_entity_poly.entity_id
_entity_poly.type
_entity_poly.pdbx_seq_one_letter_code
_entity_poly.pdbx_strand_id
1 'polypeptide(L)' 'SNIDIESIRAVFCTGEAHALLESDLREKESLQLSGNPTFVLNEARQKLYGNVGYGVIEANIKEVLKSQNAGTASWC' A
#
# COMPACT_ATOMS: atom_id res chain seq x y z
N SER A 1 -21.79 -14.82 -7.45
CA SER A 1 -20.93 -14.31 -6.37
C SER A 1 -21.47 -14.79 -5.04
N ASN A 2 -20.63 -15.45 -4.23
CA ASN A 2 -21.01 -15.99 -2.92
C ASN A 2 -20.50 -15.04 -1.82
N ILE A 3 -21.05 -13.82 -1.80
CA ILE A 3 -20.69 -12.79 -0.81
C ILE A 3 -21.93 -12.57 0.05
N ASP A 4 -21.79 -12.75 1.36
CA ASP A 4 -22.89 -12.57 2.30
C ASP A 4 -23.21 -11.08 2.51
N ILE A 5 -24.39 -10.68 2.04
CA ILE A 5 -24.85 -9.30 2.06
C ILE A 5 -25.17 -8.82 3.47
N GLU A 6 -25.67 -9.70 4.34
CA GLU A 6 -26.05 -9.30 5.70
C GLU A 6 -24.81 -8.99 6.55
N SER A 7 -23.74 -9.78 6.40
CA SER A 7 -22.44 -9.49 7.01
C SER A 7 -21.87 -8.14 6.54
N ILE A 8 -21.99 -7.80 5.26
CA ILE A 8 -21.54 -6.49 4.75
C ILE A 8 -22.34 -5.35 5.41
N ARG A 9 -23.67 -5.45 5.43
CA ARG A 9 -24.53 -4.42 6.00
C ARG A 9 -24.22 -4.16 7.48
N ALA A 10 -23.95 -5.22 8.24
CA ALA A 10 -23.59 -5.11 9.65
C ALA A 10 -22.36 -4.21 9.87
N VAL A 11 -21.31 -4.37 9.05
CA VAL A 11 -20.06 -3.57 9.15
C VAL A 11 -20.28 -2.09 8.80
N PHE A 12 -21.19 -1.78 7.88
CA PHE A 12 -21.56 -0.39 7.58
C PHE A 12 -22.38 0.26 8.71
N CYS A 13 -23.19 -0.52 9.43
CA CYS A 13 -24.03 -0.01 10.53
C CYS A 13 -23.25 0.32 11.81
N THR A 14 -22.09 -0.29 12.04
CA THR A 14 -21.26 -0.04 13.25
C THR A 14 -20.37 1.20 13.13
N GLY A 15 -20.28 1.81 11.95
CA GLY A 15 -19.36 2.92 11.67
C GLY A 15 -17.89 2.50 11.52
N GLU A 16 -17.57 1.23 11.73
CA GLU A 16 -16.22 0.68 11.63
C GLU A 16 -15.62 0.88 10.24
N ALA A 17 -16.40 0.66 9.18
CA ALA A 17 -15.98 0.92 7.81
C ALA A 17 -15.54 2.38 7.58
N HIS A 18 -16.23 3.33 8.21
CA HIS A 18 -15.89 4.75 8.10
C HIS A 18 -14.61 5.09 8.87
N ALA A 19 -14.41 4.49 10.06
CA ALA A 19 -13.19 4.67 10.85
C ALA A 19 -11.96 4.11 10.13
N LEU A 20 -12.09 2.94 9.50
CA LEU A 20 -11.02 2.35 8.69
C LEU A 20 -10.69 3.22 7.48
N LEU A 21 -11.70 3.72 6.75
CA LEU A 21 -11.49 4.63 5.62
C LEU A 21 -10.76 5.91 6.04
N GLU A 22 -11.14 6.50 7.17
CA GLU A 22 -10.48 7.69 7.72
C GLU A 22 -9.02 7.40 8.11
N SER A 23 -8.75 6.21 8.67
CA SER A 23 -7.38 5.76 8.94
C SER A 23 -6.55 5.68 7.67
N ASP A 24 -7.10 5.11 6.59
CA ASP A 24 -6.43 5.00 5.28
C ASP A 24 -6.15 6.39 4.68
N LEU A 25 -7.08 7.35 4.84
CA LEU A 25 -6.89 8.73 4.37
C LEU A 25 -5.76 9.44 5.14
N ARG A 26 -5.67 9.25 6.46
CA ARG A 26 -4.57 9.80 7.27
C ARG A 26 -3.24 9.16 6.91
N GLU A 27 -3.23 7.85 6.66
CA GLU A 27 -2.03 7.16 6.20
C GLU A 27 -1.56 7.68 4.84
N LYS A 28 -2.47 7.90 3.91
CA LYS A 28 -2.18 8.54 2.61
C LYS A 28 -1.51 9.90 2.78
N GLU A 29 -2.01 10.74 3.69
CA GLU A 29 -1.42 12.05 4.00
C GLU A 29 -0.03 11.92 4.63
N SER A 30 0.12 11.04 5.62
CA SER A 30 1.39 10.76 6.29
C SER A 30 2.46 10.28 5.30
N LEU A 31 2.06 9.42 4.36
CA LEU A 31 2.91 8.92 3.29
C LEU A 31 3.05 9.91 2.12
N GLN A 32 2.43 11.09 2.17
CA GLN A 32 2.47 12.11 1.11
C GLN A 32 2.17 11.55 -0.28
N LEU A 33 1.13 10.72 -0.40
CA LEU A 33 0.79 10.09 -1.67
C LEU A 33 0.05 11.08 -2.59
N SER A 34 0.66 11.39 -3.73
CA SER A 34 0.17 12.40 -4.68
C SER A 34 -0.98 11.92 -5.58
N GLY A 35 -1.32 10.63 -5.58
CA GLY A 35 -2.47 10.10 -6.33
C GLY A 35 -2.55 8.58 -6.36
N ASN A 36 -3.40 8.05 -7.24
CA ASN A 36 -3.59 6.62 -7.48
C ASN A 36 -3.25 6.20 -8.93
N PRO A 37 -2.95 4.91 -9.17
CA PRO A 37 -2.48 3.94 -8.19
C PRO A 37 -1.08 4.32 -7.67
N THR A 38 -0.77 3.95 -6.43
CA THR A 38 0.57 4.12 -5.86
C THR A 38 1.02 2.85 -5.17
N PHE A 39 2.24 2.41 -5.46
CA PHE A 39 2.93 1.35 -4.71
C PHE A 39 3.96 1.99 -3.77
N VAL A 40 3.85 1.69 -2.48
CA VAL A 40 4.81 2.11 -1.45
C VAL A 40 5.64 0.88 -1.09
N LEU A 41 6.94 0.94 -1.34
CA LEU A 41 7.88 -0.17 -1.16
C LEU A 41 9.05 0.29 -0.29
N ASN A 42 9.76 -0.68 0.31
CA ASN A 42 10.99 -0.44 1.08
C ASN A 42 10.81 0.61 2.19
N GLU A 43 9.86 0.41 3.12
CA GLU A 43 9.61 1.33 4.24
C GLU A 43 9.40 2.79 3.76
N ALA A 44 8.62 2.94 2.68
CA ALA A 44 8.31 4.21 2.03
C ALA A 44 9.49 4.94 1.33
N ARG A 45 10.67 4.31 1.21
CA ARG A 45 11.81 4.84 0.44
C ARG A 45 11.57 4.81 -1.07
N GLN A 46 10.66 3.96 -1.54
CA GLN A 46 10.28 3.84 -2.94
C GLN A 46 8.77 4.08 -3.07
N LYS A 47 8.38 5.02 -3.95
CA LYS A 47 6.98 5.32 -4.28
C LYS A 47 6.81 5.32 -5.79
N LEU A 48 6.05 4.37 -6.32
CA LEU A 48 5.73 4.28 -7.75
C LEU A 48 4.31 4.77 -7.96
N TYR A 49 4.16 5.97 -8.54
CA TYR A 49 2.87 6.62 -8.75
C TYR A 49 2.46 6.63 -10.23
N GLY A 50 1.17 6.33 -10.49
CA GLY A 50 0.55 6.39 -11.79
C GLY A 50 0.60 5.06 -12.53
N ASN A 51 0.32 5.10 -13.84
CA ASN A 51 0.35 3.90 -14.69
C ASN A 51 1.79 3.48 -15.01
N VAL A 52 2.46 2.90 -14.02
CA VAL A 52 3.85 2.44 -14.11
C VAL A 52 3.87 1.06 -14.79
N GLY A 53 4.76 0.90 -15.78
CA GLY A 53 4.90 -0.36 -16.51
C GLY A 53 5.40 -1.50 -15.62
N TYR A 54 4.94 -2.72 -15.89
CA TYR A 54 5.26 -3.92 -15.08
C TYR A 54 6.75 -4.17 -14.88
N GLY A 55 7.60 -3.91 -15.88
CA GLY A 55 9.05 -4.09 -15.74
C GLY A 55 9.67 -3.21 -14.65
N VAL A 56 9.15 -1.99 -14.46
CA VAL A 56 9.60 -1.08 -13.40
C VAL A 56 9.13 -1.57 -12.03
N ILE A 57 7.88 -2.03 -11.94
CA ILE A 57 7.33 -2.60 -10.70
C ILE A 57 8.13 -3.85 -10.30
N GLU A 58 8.36 -4.76 -11.25
CA GLU A 58 9.11 -6.01 -11.02
C GLU A 58 10.54 -5.74 -10.56
N ALA A 59 11.25 -4.79 -11.19
CA ALA A 59 12.61 -4.43 -10.81
C ALA A 59 12.69 -3.89 -9.37
N ASN A 60 11.73 -3.03 -8.96
CA ASN A 60 11.69 -2.51 -7.58
C ASN A 60 11.41 -3.63 -6.57
N ILE A 61 10.48 -4.53 -6.85
CA ILE A 61 10.20 -5.68 -5.96
C ILE A 61 11.44 -6.58 -5.83
N LYS A 62 12.11 -6.92 -6.94
CA LYS A 62 13.34 -7.72 -6.92
C LYS A 62 14.42 -7.06 -6.07
N GLU A 63 14.56 -5.74 -6.14
CA GLU A 63 15.53 -4.98 -5.35
C GLU A 63 15.19 -5.02 -3.85
N VAL A 64 13.92 -4.82 -3.48
CA VAL A 64 13.47 -4.94 -2.08
C VAL A 64 13.72 -6.32 -1.50
N LEU A 65 13.50 -7.38 -2.28
CA LEU A 65 13.76 -8.75 -1.82
C LEU A 65 15.26 -9.04 -1.67
N LYS A 66 16.10 -8.49 -2.56
CA LYS A 66 17.56 -8.60 -2.43
C LYS A 66 18.07 -7.88 -1.17
N SER A 67 17.58 -6.67 -0.90
CA SER A 67 18.04 -5.87 0.24
C SER A 67 17.66 -6.48 1.58
N GLN A 68 16.51 -7.17 1.68
CA GLN A 68 16.10 -7.94 2.86
C GLN A 68 17.03 -9.12 3.15
N ASN A 69 17.49 -9.81 2.11
CA ASN A 69 18.39 -10.97 2.24
C ASN A 69 19.86 -10.56 2.39
N ALA A 70 20.21 -9.31 2.11
CA ALA A 70 21.59 -8.84 2.09
C ALA A 70 22.18 -8.50 3.46
N GLY A 71 21.39 -8.48 4.54
CA GLY A 71 21.87 -8.25 5.91
C GLY A 71 22.71 -6.97 6.06
N THR A 72 22.07 -5.86 6.48
CA THR A 72 22.79 -4.68 7.01
C THR A 72 23.85 -4.06 6.10
N ALA A 73 23.60 -3.93 4.80
CA ALA A 73 24.45 -3.10 3.94
C ALA A 73 23.88 -1.67 3.87
N SER A 74 24.09 -0.89 4.93
CA SER A 74 24.00 0.57 4.88
C SER A 74 25.18 1.09 4.05
N TRP A 75 24.97 1.35 2.77
CA TRP A 75 25.97 2.09 2.00
C TRP A 75 25.66 3.58 2.14
N CYS A 76 26.56 4.26 2.86
CA CYS A 76 26.69 5.70 2.94
C CYS A 76 26.96 6.32 1.58
#